data_AF-A0A7L3Y457-F1
#
_entry.id   AF-A0A7L3Y457-F1
#
_cell.length_a   1.000
_cell.length_b   1.000
_cell.length_c   1.000
_cell.angle_alpha   90.00
_cell.angle_beta   90.00
_cell.angle_gamma   90.00
#
_symmetry.space_group_name_H-M   'P 1'
#
loop_
_entity.id
_entity.type
_entity.pdbx_description
1 polymer ?
#
loop_
_entity_poly.entity_id
_entity_poly.type
_entity_poly.pdbx_seq_one_letter_code
_entity_poly.pdbx_strand_id
1 'polypeptide(L)'
;LFEGNHRIDTLVSPATVVVPRVHQQARLSHSFYHQSAKALAKQFKITLNQARNIIAACPHCAPLPASLPHGVNPRGLKALELWQTDITFFKSFKNLQHIHVTVDTFSHMIWATAQ
;
A
#
# COMPACT_ATOMS: atom_id res chain seq x y z
N LEU A 1 -37.52 -1.03 52.88
CA LEU A 1 -36.26 -0.65 52.19
C LEU A 1 -35.49 -1.85 51.61
N PHE A 2 -35.95 -3.10 51.74
CA PHE A 2 -35.18 -4.29 51.34
C PHE A 2 -35.64 -4.93 50.01
N GLU A 3 -36.92 -4.85 49.64
CA GLU A 3 -37.43 -5.43 48.37
C GLU A 3 -37.08 -4.62 47.11
N GLY A 4 -36.91 -3.31 47.24
CA GLY A 4 -36.56 -2.45 46.11
C GLY A 4 -35.18 -2.78 45.53
N ASN A 5 -34.21 -3.11 46.39
CA ASN A 5 -32.85 -3.42 45.99
C ASN A 5 -32.76 -4.78 45.28
N HIS A 6 -33.55 -5.77 45.70
CA HIS A 6 -33.61 -7.06 45.03
C HIS A 6 -34.13 -6.94 43.58
N ARG A 7 -35.07 -6.02 43.33
CA ARG A 7 -35.58 -5.74 41.97
C ARG A 7 -34.57 -4.96 41.12
N ILE A 8 -33.76 -4.09 41.72
CA ILE A 8 -32.63 -3.43 41.03
C ILE A 8 -31.59 -4.47 40.62
N ASP A 9 -31.18 -5.37 41.52
CA ASP A 9 -30.17 -6.40 41.23
C ASP A 9 -30.65 -7.43 40.20
N THR A 10 -31.96 -7.72 40.16
CA THR A 10 -32.53 -8.65 39.15
C THR A 10 -32.57 -8.01 37.75
N LEU A 11 -32.78 -6.69 37.66
CA LEU A 11 -32.74 -5.92 36.40
C LEU A 11 -31.31 -5.57 35.96
N VAL A 12 -30.34 -5.59 36.90
CA VAL A 12 -28.90 -5.63 36.65
C VAL A 12 -28.43 -7.10 36.57
N SER A 13 -29.27 -7.98 36.02
CA SER A 13 -28.72 -9.15 35.34
C SER A 13 -27.71 -8.62 34.33
N PRO A 14 -26.46 -9.11 34.29
CA PRO A 14 -25.60 -8.83 33.17
C PRO A 14 -26.30 -9.50 31.98
N ALA A 15 -27.17 -8.75 31.31
CA ALA A 15 -27.24 -8.81 29.86
C ALA A 15 -25.78 -8.89 29.48
N THR A 16 -25.35 -10.08 29.04
CA THR A 16 -23.99 -10.35 28.64
C THR A 16 -23.61 -9.20 27.73
N VAL A 17 -22.97 -8.20 28.31
CA VAL A 17 -22.13 -7.28 27.59
C VAL A 17 -21.10 -8.26 27.12
N VAL A 18 -21.33 -8.79 25.92
CA VAL A 18 -20.38 -9.62 25.21
C VAL A 18 -19.23 -8.65 25.02
N VAL A 19 -18.38 -8.53 26.04
CA VAL A 19 -17.21 -7.69 26.00
C VAL A 19 -16.48 -8.22 24.79
N PRO A 20 -16.38 -7.44 23.70
CA PRO A 20 -15.71 -7.93 22.53
C PRO A 20 -14.34 -8.40 22.99
N ARG A 21 -13.95 -9.64 22.66
CA ARG A 21 -12.61 -10.15 22.97
C ARG A 21 -11.64 -9.01 22.70
N VAL A 22 -10.72 -8.71 23.61
CA VAL A 22 -9.90 -7.47 23.64
C VAL A 22 -9.42 -6.97 22.26
N HIS A 23 -9.11 -7.90 21.35
CA HIS A 23 -8.81 -7.64 19.94
C HIS A 23 -9.95 -6.95 19.14
N GLN A 24 -11.20 -7.39 19.27
CA GLN A 24 -12.36 -6.76 18.63
C GLN A 24 -12.63 -5.36 19.19
N GLN A 25 -12.41 -5.14 20.49
CA GLN A 25 -12.50 -3.79 21.07
C GLN A 25 -11.41 -2.87 20.48
N ALA A 26 -10.18 -3.37 20.31
CA ALA A 26 -9.11 -2.64 19.66
C ALA A 26 -9.44 -2.30 18.20
N ARG A 27 -10.13 -3.18 17.47
CA ARG A 27 -10.62 -2.90 16.09
C ARG A 27 -11.63 -1.78 16.07
N LEU A 28 -12.61 -1.79 16.98
CA LEU A 28 -13.64 -0.75 17.07
C LEU A 28 -13.03 0.61 17.47
N SER A 29 -12.10 0.61 18.43
CA SER A 29 -11.36 1.82 18.81
C SER A 29 -10.56 2.38 17.64
N HIS A 30 -9.84 1.51 16.90
CA HIS A 30 -9.10 1.95 15.72
C HIS A 30 -10.01 2.46 14.60
N SER A 31 -11.16 1.82 14.34
CA SER A 31 -12.09 2.30 13.31
C SER A 31 -12.67 3.68 13.60
N PHE A 32 -12.78 4.05 14.88
CA PHE A 32 -13.31 5.35 15.28
C PHE A 32 -12.21 6.42 15.35
N TYR A 33 -11.04 6.10 15.92
CA TYR A 33 -9.99 7.10 16.23
C TYR A 33 -8.75 7.00 15.33
N HIS A 34 -8.63 5.99 14.48
CA HIS A 34 -7.44 5.71 13.65
C HIS A 34 -6.11 5.72 14.43
N GLN A 35 -6.13 5.22 15.67
CA GLN A 35 -4.98 5.17 16.58
C GLN A 35 -3.82 4.34 16.02
N SER A 36 -2.57 4.74 16.31
CA SER A 36 -1.36 4.03 15.87
C SER A 36 -1.19 2.65 16.51
N ALA A 37 -0.36 1.79 15.90
CA ALA A 37 -0.13 0.43 16.38
C ALA A 37 0.43 0.40 17.80
N LYS A 38 1.32 1.35 18.13
CA LYS A 38 1.92 1.48 19.46
C LYS A 38 0.86 1.85 20.51
N ALA A 39 -0.06 2.76 20.17
CA ALA A 39 -1.14 3.17 21.06
C ALA A 39 -2.09 2.00 21.35
N LEU A 40 -2.52 1.28 20.31
CA LEU A 40 -3.38 0.09 20.45
C LEU A 40 -2.73 -1.01 21.28
N ALA A 41 -1.44 -1.31 21.03
CA ALA A 41 -0.69 -2.31 21.78
C ALA A 41 -0.63 -1.96 23.29
N LYS A 42 -0.39 -0.69 23.62
CA LYS A 42 -0.31 -0.22 25.01
C LYS A 42 -1.68 -0.21 25.70
N GLN A 43 -2.71 0.27 25.02
CA GLN A 43 -4.06 0.47 25.57
C GLN A 43 -4.80 -0.85 25.76
N PHE A 44 -4.75 -1.74 24.77
CA PHE A 44 -5.47 -3.00 24.78
C PHE A 44 -4.60 -4.20 25.21
N LYS A 45 -3.34 -3.97 25.59
CA LYS A 45 -2.40 -5.04 25.99
C LYS A 45 -2.28 -6.17 24.95
N ILE A 46 -2.42 -5.82 23.67
CA ILE A 46 -2.23 -6.74 22.54
C ILE A 46 -0.80 -6.66 22.02
N THR A 47 -0.37 -7.69 21.29
CA THR A 47 0.95 -7.67 20.65
C THR A 47 1.02 -6.59 19.56
N LEU A 48 2.22 -6.09 19.31
CA LEU A 48 2.42 -5.07 18.28
C LEU A 48 2.09 -5.60 16.87
N ASN A 49 2.27 -6.90 16.61
CA ASN A 49 1.86 -7.53 15.35
C ASN A 49 0.34 -7.58 15.20
N GLN A 50 -0.42 -7.91 16.25
CA GLN A 50 -1.88 -7.82 16.23
C GLN A 50 -2.34 -6.40 15.95
N ALA A 51 -1.73 -5.39 16.60
CA ALA A 51 -2.05 -3.99 16.34
C ALA A 51 -1.74 -3.57 14.89
N ARG A 52 -0.61 -4.01 14.31
CA ARG A 52 -0.29 -3.80 12.89
C ARG A 52 -1.32 -4.43 11.96
N ASN A 53 -1.81 -5.64 12.27
CA ASN A 53 -2.84 -6.31 11.47
C ASN A 53 -4.18 -5.56 11.50
N ILE A 54 -4.54 -4.98 12.65
CA ILE A 54 -5.74 -4.12 12.77
C ILE A 54 -5.64 -2.91 11.83
N ILE A 55 -4.47 -2.28 11.77
CA ILE A 55 -4.21 -1.13 10.88
C ILE A 55 -4.17 -1.56 9.41
N ALA A 56 -3.52 -2.68 9.10
CA ALA A 56 -3.44 -3.21 7.74
C ALA A 56 -4.81 -3.56 7.16
N ALA A 57 -5.78 -3.94 8.01
CA ALA A 57 -7.16 -4.20 7.61
C ALA A 57 -8.03 -2.92 7.49
N CYS A 58 -7.52 -1.74 7.87
CA CYS A 58 -8.26 -0.48 7.80
C CYS A 58 -8.11 0.13 6.39
N PRO A 59 -9.19 0.38 5.64
CA PRO A 59 -9.08 0.90 4.26
C PRO A 59 -8.47 2.31 4.20
N HIS A 60 -8.59 3.11 5.27
CA HIS A 60 -8.03 4.47 5.34
C HIS A 60 -6.58 4.50 5.81
N CYS A 61 -6.15 3.49 6.57
CA CYS A 61 -4.83 3.47 7.21
C CYS A 61 -3.92 2.36 6.70
N ALA A 62 -4.45 1.44 5.89
CA ALA A 62 -3.65 0.42 5.24
C ALA A 62 -2.52 1.12 4.49
N PRO A 63 -1.27 0.68 4.69
CA PRO A 63 -0.18 1.21 3.90
C PRO A 63 -0.53 0.99 2.43
N LEU A 64 -0.25 2.01 1.60
CA LEU A 64 -0.26 1.84 0.16
C LEU A 64 0.52 0.56 -0.16
N PRO A 65 0.06 -0.26 -1.12
CA PRO A 65 0.84 -1.43 -1.54
C PRO A 65 2.26 -0.95 -1.75
N ALA A 66 3.22 -1.68 -1.15
CA ALA A 66 4.64 -1.36 -1.29
C ALA A 66 4.87 -1.04 -2.76
N SER A 67 5.42 0.14 -3.07
CA SER A 67 5.63 0.53 -4.46
C SER A 67 6.32 -0.64 -5.13
N LEU A 68 5.72 -1.15 -6.22
CA LEU A 68 6.29 -2.27 -6.94
C LEU A 68 7.78 -1.97 -7.15
N PRO A 69 8.68 -2.96 -6.96
CA PRO A 69 10.09 -2.73 -7.20
C PRO A 69 10.23 -2.10 -8.57
N HIS A 70 10.82 -0.91 -8.62
CA HIS A 70 10.98 -0.16 -9.86
C HIS A 70 11.83 -1.01 -10.80
N GLY A 71 11.20 -1.57 -11.83
CA GLY A 71 11.93 -2.27 -12.89
C GLY A 71 12.85 -1.27 -13.58
N VAL A 72 14.07 -1.71 -13.90
CA VAL A 72 15.01 -0.96 -14.73
C VAL A 72 14.98 -1.52 -16.15
N ASN A 73 15.21 -0.67 -17.14
CA ASN A 73 15.35 -1.12 -18.52
C ASN A 73 16.61 -2.00 -18.66
N PRO A 74 16.50 -3.20 -19.27
CA PRO A 74 17.65 -4.07 -19.47
C PRO A 74 18.68 -3.42 -20.41
N ARG A 75 19.96 -3.77 -20.22
CA ARG A 75 21.09 -3.33 -21.05
C ARG A 75 21.95 -4.52 -21.43
N GLY A 76 22.57 -4.45 -22.60
CA GLY A 76 23.58 -5.42 -23.04
C GLY A 76 24.78 -5.41 -22.10
N LEU A 77 25.48 -6.54 -22.01
CA LEU A 77 26.73 -6.71 -21.27
C LEU A 77 27.95 -6.40 -22.14
N LYS A 78 27.79 -6.42 -23.47
CA LYS A 78 28.80 -6.11 -24.48
C LYS A 78 28.18 -5.28 -25.61
N ALA A 79 29.03 -4.60 -26.37
CA ALA A 79 28.62 -3.88 -27.55
C ALA A 79 27.96 -4.82 -28.57
N LEU A 80 26.95 -4.32 -29.27
CA LEU A 80 26.19 -5.04 -30.30
C LEU A 80 25.31 -6.18 -29.76
N GLU A 81 25.14 -6.31 -28.44
CA GLU A 81 24.36 -7.39 -27.81
C GLU A 81 22.86 -7.07 -27.69
N LEU A 82 22.53 -5.84 -27.27
CA LEU A 82 21.14 -5.42 -27.07
C LEU A 82 20.95 -3.99 -27.55
N TRP A 83 19.97 -3.82 -28.42
CA TRP A 83 19.61 -2.54 -29.02
C TRP A 83 18.18 -2.17 -28.66
N GLN A 84 17.95 -0.88 -28.44
CA GLN A 84 16.62 -0.30 -28.29
C GLN A 84 16.31 0.53 -29.52
N THR A 85 15.15 0.30 -30.14
CA THR A 85 14.67 1.07 -31.29
C THR A 85 13.36 1.74 -30.94
N ASP A 86 13.25 3.03 -31.23
CA ASP A 86 12.02 3.79 -31.10
C ASP A 86 11.91 4.81 -32.24
N ILE A 87 10.74 5.42 -32.41
CA ILE A 87 10.47 6.43 -33.42
C ILE A 87 10.19 7.76 -32.72
N THR A 88 10.92 8.80 -33.13
CA THR A 88 10.66 10.17 -32.71
C THR A 88 10.21 11.03 -33.87
N PHE A 89 9.36 12.01 -33.58
CA PHE A 89 8.76 12.89 -34.59
C PHE A 89 9.46 14.24 -34.60
N PHE A 90 10.05 14.61 -35.73
CA PHE A 90 10.70 15.91 -35.91
C PHE A 90 10.11 16.68 -37.09
N LYS A 91 9.20 17.62 -36.76
CA LYS A 91 8.39 18.37 -37.75
C LYS A 91 9.21 19.13 -38.79
N SER A 92 10.44 19.54 -38.48
CA SER A 92 11.30 20.28 -39.42
C SER A 92 11.66 19.46 -40.66
N PHE A 93 11.57 18.13 -40.60
CA PHE A 93 11.82 17.24 -41.75
C PHE A 93 10.61 17.05 -42.68
N LYS A 94 9.48 17.70 -42.40
CA LYS A 94 8.27 17.69 -43.24
C LYS A 94 7.82 16.26 -43.57
N ASN A 95 7.96 15.84 -44.83
CA ASN A 95 7.58 14.51 -45.29
C ASN A 95 8.42 13.39 -44.65
N LEU A 96 9.63 13.72 -44.18
CA LEU A 96 10.53 12.79 -43.51
C LEU A 96 10.51 12.94 -41.97
N GLN A 97 9.37 13.34 -41.40
CA GLN A 97 9.26 13.68 -39.98
C GLN A 97 9.44 12.48 -39.04
N HIS A 98 9.36 11.24 -39.53
CA HIS A 98 9.50 10.04 -38.71
C HIS A 98 10.97 9.64 -38.65
N ILE A 99 11.61 9.89 -37.52
CA ILE A 99 13.00 9.49 -37.30
C ILE A 99 13.01 8.19 -36.52
N HIS A 100 13.40 7.11 -37.19
CA HIS A 100 13.69 5.84 -36.53
C HIS A 100 15.07 5.95 -35.87
N VAL A 101 15.12 5.73 -34.56
CA VAL A 101 16.35 5.82 -33.76
C VAL A 101 16.61 4.46 -33.12
N THR A 102 17.79 3.91 -33.36
CA THR A 102 18.25 2.65 -32.78
C THR A 102 19.52 2.93 -31.97
N VAL A 103 19.52 2.55 -30.69
CA VAL A 103 20.63 2.78 -29.75
C VAL A 103 21.13 1.47 -29.20
N ASP A 104 22.44 1.23 -29.30
CA ASP A 104 23.09 0.13 -28.60
C ASP A 104 23.13 0.44 -27.09
N THR A 105 22.52 -0.43 -26.29
CA THR A 105 22.30 -0.17 -24.84
C THR A 105 23.58 -0.27 -23.99
N PHE A 106 24.68 -0.80 -24.55
CA PHE A 106 25.97 -0.93 -23.87
C PHE A 106 26.95 0.20 -24.24
N SER A 107 27.21 0.40 -25.53
CA SER A 107 28.16 1.36 -26.08
C SER A 107 27.58 2.75 -26.30
N HIS A 108 26.25 2.89 -26.24
CA HIS A 108 25.52 4.12 -26.55
C HIS A 108 25.70 4.63 -27.98
N MET A 109 26.12 3.76 -28.92
CA MET A 109 26.11 4.08 -30.35
C MET A 109 24.67 4.34 -30.81
N ILE A 110 24.48 5.44 -31.57
CA ILE A 110 23.17 5.84 -32.09
C ILE A 110 23.18 5.72 -33.61
N TRP A 111 22.13 5.10 -34.14
CA TRP A 111 21.80 5.10 -35.56
C TRP A 111 20.43 5.77 -35.75
N ALA A 112 20.31 6.67 -36.72
CA ALA A 112 19.06 7.38 -36.98
C ALA A 112 18.78 7.50 -38.48
N THR A 113 17.54 7.20 -38.88
CA THR A 113 17.08 7.33 -40.28
C THR A 113 15.76 8.08 -40.34
N ALA A 114 15.72 9.15 -41.13
CA ALA A 114 14.50 9.90 -41.41
C ALA A 114 13.72 9.25 -42.56
N GLN A 115 12.40 9.11 -42.39
CA GLN A 115 11.46 8.51 -43.33
C GLN A 115 10.20 9.34 -43.50
#